data_AF-A0A0R3NF28-F1
#
_entry.id   AF-A0A0R3NF28-F1
#
_cell.length_a   1.000
_cell.length_b   1.000
_cell.length_c   1.000
_cell.angle_alpha   90.00
_cell.angle_beta   90.00
_cell.angle_gamma   90.00
#
_symmetry.space_group_name_H-M   'P 1'
#
loop_
_entity.id
_entity.type
_entity.pdbx_description
1 polymer ?
#
loop_
_entity_poly.entity_id
_entity_poly.type
_entity_poly.pdbx_seq_one_letter_code
_entity_poly.pdbx_strand_id
1 'polypeptide(L)'
;MSLEERYRIESEIDSTVLECLPAIEANPLLMLAAAKLLYFINRGHLDLAEDIAERAFVRTADFAAALPIMGQLRYARGRFDEAVRFFDRGIEMAELGPAFHLHMRVLKCIALLAAGDRAALDAAAVDIANMGPLCPPEIALMIGWMIAPPDGKLPAADRLAALGPAGAGSAIEYLYFTSARHLTSEHARANVMRGLIAHVTRLHGKQAVPAFVLRSIGLIAAA
;
A
#
# COMPACT_ATOMS: atom_id res chain seq x y z
N MET A 1 -17.18 -4.91 4.20
CA MET A 1 -16.80 -5.52 5.49
C MET A 1 -16.88 -4.44 6.55
N SER A 2 -17.55 -4.67 7.68
CA SER A 2 -17.59 -3.67 8.77
C SER A 2 -16.22 -3.52 9.42
N LEU A 3 -15.97 -2.41 10.12
CA LEU A 3 -14.75 -2.23 10.90
C LEU A 3 -14.64 -3.29 12.00
N GLU A 4 -15.75 -3.62 12.67
CA GLU A 4 -15.79 -4.65 13.71
C GLU A 4 -15.35 -6.01 13.17
N GLU A 5 -15.85 -6.42 12.01
CA GLU A 5 -15.47 -7.67 11.38
C GLU A 5 -13.99 -7.67 10.98
N ARG A 6 -13.47 -6.53 10.50
CA ARG A 6 -12.03 -6.36 10.25
C ARG A 6 -11.23 -6.52 11.54
N TYR A 7 -11.63 -5.89 12.64
CA TYR A 7 -10.95 -6.00 13.92
C TYR A 7 -10.95 -7.45 14.44
N ARG A 8 -12.04 -8.19 14.26
CA ARG A 8 -12.11 -9.61 14.62
C ARG A 8 -11.10 -10.42 13.82
N ILE A 9 -11.10 -10.31 12.49
CA ILE A 9 -10.18 -11.02 11.60
C ILE A 9 -8.72 -10.65 11.90
N GLU A 10 -8.42 -9.35 12.08
CA GLU A 10 -7.06 -8.90 12.37
C GLU A 10 -6.58 -9.37 13.76
N SER A 11 -7.48 -9.59 14.72
CA SER A 11 -7.12 -10.18 16.02
C SER A 11 -6.81 -11.66 15.91
N GLU A 12 -7.58 -12.38 15.11
CA GLU A 12 -7.35 -13.80 14.83
C GLU A 12 -6.03 -14.01 14.08
N ILE A 13 -5.71 -13.14 13.10
CA ILE A 13 -4.41 -13.14 12.41
C ILE A 13 -3.28 -12.91 13.42
N ASP A 14 -3.42 -11.91 14.29
CA ASP A 14 -2.43 -11.53 15.29
C ASP A 14 -2.08 -12.70 16.22
N SER A 15 -3.10 -13.28 16.88
CA SER A 15 -2.90 -14.40 17.80
C SER A 15 -2.32 -15.62 17.09
N THR A 16 -2.86 -15.98 15.93
CA THR A 16 -2.42 -17.15 15.17
C THR A 16 -0.96 -17.03 14.75
N VAL A 17 -0.54 -15.86 14.26
CA VAL A 17 0.84 -15.66 13.84
C VAL A 17 1.79 -15.76 15.03
N LEU A 18 1.48 -15.08 16.14
CA LEU A 18 2.32 -15.09 17.34
C LEU A 18 2.47 -16.49 17.95
N GLU A 19 1.38 -17.27 18.00
CA GLU A 19 1.41 -18.67 18.46
C GLU A 19 2.26 -19.57 17.55
N CYS A 20 2.23 -19.32 16.23
CA CYS A 20 2.97 -20.11 15.25
C CYS A 20 4.47 -19.77 15.15
N LEU A 21 4.92 -18.60 15.64
CA LEU A 21 6.29 -18.11 15.43
C LEU A 21 7.39 -19.15 15.75
N PRO A 22 7.36 -19.86 16.89
CA PRO A 22 8.40 -20.84 17.21
C PRO A 22 8.45 -22.01 16.23
N ALA A 23 7.29 -22.41 15.68
CA ALA A 23 7.18 -23.55 14.79
C ALA A 23 7.64 -23.23 13.35
N ILE A 24 7.52 -21.96 12.93
CA ILE A 24 7.88 -21.53 11.57
C ILE A 24 9.33 -21.06 11.45
N GLU A 25 10.05 -20.93 12.57
CA GLU A 25 11.41 -20.38 12.65
C GLU A 25 12.40 -21.10 11.71
N ALA A 26 12.21 -22.38 11.44
CA ALA A 26 13.07 -23.12 10.51
C ALA A 26 12.76 -22.85 9.02
N ASN A 27 11.63 -22.22 8.69
CA ASN A 27 11.16 -22.03 7.32
C ASN A 27 11.08 -20.53 6.96
N PRO A 28 12.08 -19.98 6.23
CA PRO A 28 12.12 -18.56 5.88
C PRO A 28 10.91 -18.06 5.09
N LEU A 29 10.29 -18.89 4.25
CA LEU A 29 9.09 -18.50 3.50
C LEU A 29 7.90 -18.28 4.45
N LEU A 30 7.73 -19.14 5.45
CA LEU A 30 6.69 -18.96 6.47
C LEU A 30 6.99 -17.78 7.39
N MET A 31 8.26 -17.54 7.73
CA MET A 31 8.68 -16.35 8.45
C MET A 31 8.33 -15.06 7.68
N LEU A 32 8.61 -15.02 6.38
CA LEU A 32 8.24 -13.89 5.52
C LEU A 32 6.72 -13.69 5.48
N ALA A 33 5.93 -14.77 5.41
CA ALA A 33 4.47 -14.69 5.48
C ALA A 33 4.00 -14.13 6.83
N ALA A 34 4.58 -14.58 7.95
CA ALA A 34 4.28 -14.06 9.29
C ALA A 34 4.63 -12.57 9.41
N ALA A 35 5.81 -12.16 8.96
CA ALA A 35 6.22 -10.76 8.93
C ALA A 35 5.25 -9.91 8.10
N LYS A 36 4.85 -10.40 6.91
CA LYS A 36 3.88 -9.72 6.05
C LYS A 36 2.54 -9.52 6.75
N LEU A 37 2.03 -10.52 7.47
CA LEU A 37 0.77 -10.44 8.21
C LEU A 37 0.85 -9.45 9.38
N LEU A 38 1.89 -9.57 10.22
CA LEU A 38 2.11 -8.68 11.38
C LEU A 38 2.27 -7.21 10.96
N TYR A 39 3.03 -6.97 9.89
CA TYR A 39 3.11 -5.67 9.24
C TYR A 39 1.72 -5.20 8.78
N PHE A 40 1.00 -6.06 8.06
CA PHE A 40 -0.22 -5.65 7.36
C PHE A 40 -1.37 -5.30 8.29
N ILE A 41 -1.54 -6.00 9.42
CA ILE A 41 -2.61 -5.72 10.40
C ILE A 41 -2.34 -4.45 11.22
N ASN A 42 -1.09 -3.95 11.21
CA ASN A 42 -0.70 -2.67 11.81
C ASN A 42 -1.06 -2.51 13.30
N ARG A 43 -0.75 -3.53 14.11
CA ARG A 43 -1.04 -3.56 15.56
C ARG A 43 0.17 -3.27 16.47
N GLY A 44 1.17 -2.57 15.96
CA GLY A 44 2.38 -2.24 16.70
C GLY A 44 3.51 -3.29 16.57
N HIS A 45 3.35 -4.27 15.69
CA HIS A 45 4.37 -5.32 15.44
C HIS A 45 5.38 -4.95 14.36
N LEU A 46 5.58 -3.66 14.05
CA LEU A 46 6.49 -3.26 12.96
C LEU A 46 7.94 -3.69 13.24
N ASP A 47 8.44 -3.49 14.46
CA ASP A 47 9.80 -3.92 14.84
C ASP A 47 9.94 -5.45 14.76
N LEU A 48 8.94 -6.20 15.24
CA LEU A 48 8.93 -7.66 15.19
C LEU A 48 8.86 -8.19 13.75
N ALA A 49 8.01 -7.61 12.91
CA ALA A 49 7.90 -7.97 11.50
C ALA A 49 9.22 -7.71 10.76
N GLU A 50 9.92 -6.63 11.09
CA GLU A 50 11.23 -6.29 10.54
C GLU A 50 12.30 -7.31 10.95
N ASP A 51 12.39 -7.64 12.24
CA ASP A 51 13.32 -8.68 12.73
C ASP A 51 13.07 -10.04 12.05
N ILE A 52 11.82 -10.51 12.02
CA ILE A 52 11.47 -11.79 11.40
C ILE A 52 11.83 -11.78 9.91
N ALA A 53 11.50 -10.70 9.19
CA ALA A 53 11.79 -10.60 7.77
C ALA A 53 13.30 -10.56 7.50
N GLU A 54 14.09 -9.85 8.30
CA GLU A 54 15.54 -9.76 8.16
C GLU A 54 16.21 -11.11 8.44
N ARG A 55 15.83 -11.81 9.51
CA ARG A 55 16.32 -13.17 9.82
C ARG A 55 15.96 -14.17 8.73
N ALA A 56 14.76 -14.07 8.16
CA ALA A 56 14.36 -14.87 7.01
C ALA A 56 15.19 -14.53 5.76
N PHE A 57 15.37 -13.24 5.47
CA PHE A 57 16.04 -12.75 4.27
C PHE A 57 17.51 -13.19 4.20
N VAL A 58 18.24 -13.16 5.32
CA VAL A 58 19.63 -13.64 5.42
C VAL A 58 19.77 -15.11 5.02
N ARG A 59 18.72 -15.91 5.23
CA ARG A 59 18.71 -17.35 4.96
C ARG A 59 18.21 -17.71 3.57
N THR A 60 17.64 -16.74 2.85
CA THR A 60 17.12 -16.93 1.51
C THR A 60 18.05 -16.26 0.51
N ALA A 61 18.95 -17.02 -0.11
CA ALA A 61 19.70 -16.53 -1.26
C ALA A 61 18.72 -16.12 -2.38
N ASP A 62 18.52 -14.81 -2.55
CA ASP A 62 17.76 -14.17 -3.64
C ASP A 62 16.31 -14.63 -3.83
N PHE A 63 15.58 -14.81 -2.74
CA PHE A 63 14.15 -15.14 -2.85
C PHE A 63 13.33 -13.90 -3.21
N ALA A 64 12.84 -13.86 -4.45
CA ALA A 64 11.99 -12.79 -4.99
C ALA A 64 10.84 -12.39 -4.06
N ALA A 65 10.25 -13.34 -3.34
CA ALA A 65 9.11 -13.07 -2.45
C ALA A 65 9.49 -12.22 -1.23
N ALA A 66 10.77 -12.14 -0.86
CA ALA A 66 11.22 -11.29 0.24
C ALA A 66 11.25 -9.81 -0.16
N LEU A 67 11.54 -9.51 -1.43
CA LEU A 67 11.70 -8.14 -1.94
C LEU A 67 10.50 -7.23 -1.66
N PRO A 68 9.24 -7.61 -1.95
CA PRO A 68 8.09 -6.75 -1.64
C PRO A 68 7.95 -6.51 -0.13
N ILE A 69 8.25 -7.50 0.72
CA ILE A 69 8.14 -7.39 2.18
C ILE A 69 9.20 -6.45 2.72
N MET A 70 10.46 -6.63 2.32
CA MET A 70 11.56 -5.74 2.71
C MET A 70 11.30 -4.30 2.27
N GLY A 71 10.86 -4.11 1.01
CA GLY A 71 10.49 -2.79 0.51
C GLY A 71 9.35 -2.15 1.31
N GLN A 72 8.30 -2.92 1.65
CA GLN A 72 7.18 -2.42 2.44
C GLN A 72 7.54 -2.06 3.89
N LEU A 73 8.46 -2.80 4.52
CA LEU A 73 8.96 -2.46 5.86
C LEU A 73 9.82 -1.19 5.84
N ARG A 74 10.61 -0.96 4.78
CA ARG A 74 11.32 0.32 4.58
C ARG A 74 10.34 1.46 4.32
N TYR A 75 9.33 1.23 3.48
CA TYR A 75 8.22 2.16 3.21
C TYR A 75 7.52 2.59 4.49
N ALA A 76 7.15 1.65 5.38
CA ALA A 76 6.48 1.91 6.66
C ALA A 76 7.20 2.94 7.54
N ARG A 77 8.54 2.92 7.51
CA ARG A 77 9.42 3.83 8.27
C ARG A 77 9.70 5.16 7.56
N GLY A 78 9.14 5.38 6.39
CA GLY A 78 9.46 6.54 5.56
C GLY A 78 10.84 6.47 4.89
N ARG A 79 11.49 5.29 4.87
CA ARG A 79 12.75 5.05 4.15
C ARG A 79 12.45 4.76 2.69
N PHE A 80 11.90 5.74 1.98
CA PHE A 80 11.32 5.57 0.66
C PHE A 80 12.35 5.19 -0.41
N ASP A 81 13.53 5.81 -0.41
CA ASP A 81 14.60 5.47 -1.36
C ASP A 81 15.04 4.00 -1.20
N GLU A 82 15.09 3.51 0.04
CA GLU A 82 15.41 2.10 0.29
C GLU A 82 14.29 1.17 -0.18
N ALA A 83 13.04 1.55 0.06
CA ALA A 83 11.88 0.81 -0.42
C ALA A 83 11.89 0.68 -1.95
N VAL A 84 12.13 1.79 -2.65
CA VAL A 84 12.20 1.83 -4.11
C VAL A 84 13.29 0.90 -4.65
N ARG A 85 14.49 0.85 -4.03
CA ARG A 85 15.54 -0.08 -4.46
C ARG A 85 15.13 -1.55 -4.37
N PHE A 86 14.38 -1.95 -3.33
CA PHE A 86 13.84 -3.31 -3.26
C PHE A 86 12.81 -3.59 -4.35
N PHE A 87 11.95 -2.61 -4.66
CA PHE A 87 10.96 -2.75 -5.72
C PHE A 87 11.60 -2.81 -7.10
N ASP A 88 12.59 -1.97 -7.38
CA ASP A 88 13.36 -1.96 -8.64
C ASP A 88 14.08 -3.29 -8.86
N ARG A 89 14.73 -3.83 -7.83
CA ARG A 89 15.35 -5.15 -7.91
C ARG A 89 14.35 -6.23 -8.34
N GLY A 90 13.13 -6.23 -7.81
CA GLY A 90 12.11 -7.20 -8.23
C GLY A 90 11.50 -6.92 -9.61
N ILE A 91 11.53 -5.67 -10.07
CA ILE A 91 11.14 -5.29 -11.44
C ILE A 91 12.16 -5.80 -12.46
N GLU A 92 13.44 -5.83 -12.10
CA GLU A 92 14.55 -6.30 -12.94
C GLU A 92 14.63 -7.83 -13.07
N MET A 93 13.94 -8.59 -12.21
CA MET A 93 13.91 -10.06 -12.24
C MET A 93 13.06 -10.57 -13.41
N ALA A 94 13.70 -10.82 -14.55
CA ALA A 94 13.06 -11.18 -15.81
C ALA A 94 12.28 -12.51 -15.78
N GLU A 95 12.69 -13.45 -14.91
CA GLU A 95 12.06 -14.76 -14.76
C GLU A 95 10.69 -14.73 -14.07
N LEU A 96 10.33 -13.60 -13.44
CA LEU A 96 9.08 -13.44 -12.72
C LEU A 96 7.97 -12.96 -13.66
N GLY A 97 6.78 -13.54 -13.52
CA GLY A 97 5.65 -13.24 -14.41
C GLY A 97 5.07 -11.83 -14.24
N PRO A 98 4.22 -11.39 -15.18
CA PRO A 98 3.69 -10.03 -15.24
C PRO A 98 2.92 -9.59 -13.98
N ALA A 99 2.30 -10.54 -13.26
CA ALA A 99 1.60 -10.23 -12.01
C ALA A 99 2.56 -9.77 -10.90
N PHE A 100 3.75 -10.38 -10.79
CA PHE A 100 4.77 -9.95 -9.82
C PHE A 100 5.34 -8.58 -10.20
N HIS A 101 5.62 -8.39 -11.48
CA HIS A 101 6.09 -7.11 -12.03
C HIS A 101 5.11 -5.96 -11.82
N LEU A 102 3.80 -6.21 -12.01
CA LEU A 102 2.75 -5.26 -11.67
C LEU A 102 2.74 -4.97 -10.17
N HIS A 103 2.81 -6.00 -9.33
CA HIS A 103 2.83 -5.83 -7.88
C HIS A 103 3.96 -4.91 -7.43
N MET A 104 5.19 -5.15 -7.88
CA MET A 104 6.35 -4.32 -7.53
C MET A 104 6.22 -2.88 -8.02
N ARG A 105 5.71 -2.66 -9.24
CA ARG A 105 5.46 -1.31 -9.77
C ARG A 105 4.41 -0.56 -8.97
N VAL A 106 3.34 -1.22 -8.55
CA VAL A 106 2.31 -0.61 -7.69
C VAL A 106 2.89 -0.22 -6.35
N LEU A 107 3.71 -1.07 -5.73
CA LEU A 107 4.38 -0.75 -4.46
C LEU A 107 5.36 0.43 -4.60
N LYS A 108 6.14 0.47 -5.69
CA LYS A 108 7.01 1.60 -6.03
C LYS A 108 6.21 2.89 -6.18
N CYS A 109 5.10 2.85 -6.93
CA CYS A 109 4.22 3.99 -7.14
C CYS A 109 3.66 4.54 -5.81
N ILE A 110 3.18 3.66 -4.92
CA ILE A 110 2.69 4.06 -3.58
C ILE A 110 3.82 4.67 -2.73
N ALA A 111 5.02 4.10 -2.78
CA ALA A 111 6.16 4.62 -2.02
C ALA A 111 6.59 6.01 -2.48
N LEU A 112 6.63 6.25 -3.80
CA LEU A 112 6.95 7.55 -4.38
C LEU A 112 5.85 8.58 -4.09
N LEU A 113 4.58 8.16 -4.13
CA LEU A 113 3.46 8.99 -3.73
C LEU A 113 3.57 9.39 -2.25
N ALA A 114 3.88 8.46 -1.35
CA ALA A 114 4.09 8.73 0.08
C ALA A 114 5.25 9.68 0.33
N ALA A 115 6.35 9.53 -0.43
CA ALA A 115 7.51 10.42 -0.38
C ALA A 115 7.22 11.85 -0.87
N GLY A 116 6.16 12.03 -1.66
CA GLY A 116 5.85 13.31 -2.30
C GLY A 116 6.74 13.63 -3.51
N ASP A 117 7.51 12.65 -4.01
CA ASP A 117 8.35 12.81 -5.20
C ASP A 117 7.49 12.72 -6.47
N ARG A 118 6.99 13.87 -6.91
CA ARG A 118 6.09 13.94 -8.06
C ARG A 118 6.78 13.53 -9.36
N ALA A 119 8.03 13.93 -9.57
CA ALA A 119 8.74 13.64 -10.81
C ALA A 119 8.98 12.13 -10.97
N ALA A 120 9.45 11.46 -9.91
CA ALA A 120 9.62 10.02 -9.93
C ALA A 120 8.29 9.27 -10.02
N LEU A 121 7.24 9.77 -9.35
CA LEU A 121 5.90 9.20 -9.44
C LEU A 121 5.35 9.23 -10.87
N ASP A 122 5.53 10.35 -11.59
CA ASP A 122 5.07 10.48 -12.96
C ASP A 122 5.80 9.50 -13.90
N ALA A 123 7.11 9.29 -13.70
CA ALA A 123 7.85 8.27 -14.42
C ALA A 123 7.33 6.84 -14.11
N ALA A 124 7.12 6.52 -12.84
CA ALA A 124 6.58 5.22 -12.43
C ALA A 124 5.15 4.96 -12.97
N ALA A 125 4.35 6.01 -13.10
CA ALA A 125 3.00 5.93 -13.67
C ALA A 125 3.05 5.59 -15.17
N VAL A 126 4.00 6.15 -15.91
CA VAL A 126 4.25 5.81 -17.32
C VAL A 126 4.66 4.33 -17.45
N ASP A 127 5.54 3.84 -16.57
CA ASP A 127 5.97 2.44 -16.58
C ASP A 127 4.80 1.47 -16.37
N ILE A 128 3.86 1.79 -15.49
CA ILE A 128 2.63 1.00 -15.28
C ILE A 128 1.73 1.07 -16.51
N ALA A 129 1.54 2.25 -17.09
CA ALA A 129 0.72 2.43 -18.29
C ALA A 129 1.27 1.62 -19.48
N ASN A 130 2.59 1.54 -19.60
CA ASN A 130 3.27 0.76 -20.65
C ASN A 130 3.08 -0.76 -20.54
N MET A 131 2.59 -1.27 -19.40
CA MET A 131 2.22 -2.69 -19.30
C MET A 131 0.95 -3.04 -20.08
N GLY A 132 0.15 -2.03 -20.46
CA GLY A 132 -1.03 -2.20 -21.30
C GLY A 132 -1.98 -3.29 -20.76
N PRO A 133 -2.34 -4.31 -21.56
CA PRO A 133 -3.28 -5.37 -21.15
C PRO A 133 -2.83 -6.22 -19.95
N LEU A 134 -1.55 -6.17 -19.58
CA LEU A 134 -1.03 -6.89 -18.41
C LEU A 134 -1.42 -6.24 -17.09
N CYS A 135 -1.88 -4.98 -17.11
CA CYS A 135 -2.50 -4.33 -15.96
C CYS A 135 -4.03 -4.47 -16.04
N PRO A 136 -4.69 -5.16 -15.10
CA PRO A 136 -6.15 -5.22 -15.04
C PRO A 136 -6.77 -3.81 -15.01
N PRO A 137 -7.87 -3.57 -15.73
CA PRO A 137 -8.49 -2.24 -15.83
C PRO A 137 -8.85 -1.63 -14.48
N GLU A 138 -9.33 -2.45 -13.53
CA GLU A 138 -9.72 -2.01 -12.19
C GLU A 138 -8.52 -1.52 -11.39
N ILE A 139 -7.38 -2.20 -11.54
CA ILE A 139 -6.11 -1.81 -10.92
C ILE A 139 -5.61 -0.51 -11.55
N ALA A 140 -5.66 -0.40 -12.88
CA ALA A 140 -5.28 0.82 -13.60
C ALA A 140 -6.12 2.03 -13.17
N LEU A 141 -7.44 1.85 -12.99
CA LEU A 141 -8.34 2.89 -12.48
C LEU A 141 -7.97 3.31 -11.07
N MET A 142 -7.76 2.36 -10.16
CA MET A 142 -7.40 2.67 -8.78
C MET A 142 -6.05 3.41 -8.70
N ILE A 143 -5.05 2.98 -9.47
CA ILE A 143 -3.76 3.69 -9.56
C ILE A 143 -3.99 5.11 -10.09
N GLY A 144 -4.74 5.26 -11.18
CA GLY A 144 -5.05 6.56 -11.78
C GLY A 144 -5.73 7.52 -10.80
N TRP A 145 -6.72 7.05 -10.03
CA TRP A 145 -7.40 7.88 -9.03
C TRP A 145 -6.51 8.22 -7.83
N MET A 146 -5.65 7.28 -7.41
CA MET A 146 -4.72 7.47 -6.31
C MET A 146 -3.65 8.52 -6.63
N ILE A 147 -3.06 8.46 -7.83
CA ILE A 147 -1.94 9.33 -8.22
C ILE A 147 -2.38 10.67 -8.84
N ALA A 148 -3.67 10.82 -9.15
CA ALA A 148 -4.18 12.06 -9.72
C ALA A 148 -3.91 13.25 -8.77
N PRO A 149 -3.34 14.36 -9.26
CA PRO A 149 -3.15 15.55 -8.44
C PRO A 149 -4.49 16.06 -7.90
N PRO A 150 -4.56 16.52 -6.63
CA PRO A 150 -5.83 16.90 -6.00
C PRO A 150 -6.59 18.01 -6.75
N ASP A 151 -5.86 18.90 -7.41
CA ASP A 151 -6.40 20.00 -8.22
C ASP A 151 -6.41 19.70 -9.73
N GLY A 152 -5.94 18.51 -10.11
CA GLY A 152 -5.81 18.09 -11.50
C GLY A 152 -7.06 17.43 -12.07
N LYS A 153 -6.93 16.97 -13.32
CA LYS A 153 -7.95 16.17 -13.98
C LYS A 153 -7.92 14.74 -13.43
N LEU A 154 -9.05 14.27 -12.92
CA LEU A 154 -9.23 12.88 -12.52
C LEU A 154 -9.44 12.00 -13.77
N PRO A 155 -8.64 10.95 -13.99
CA PRO A 155 -8.89 9.97 -15.04
C PRO A 155 -10.17 9.17 -14.73
N ALA A 156 -10.98 8.92 -15.76
CA ALA A 156 -12.23 8.16 -15.65
C ALA A 156 -13.12 8.66 -14.48
N ALA A 157 -13.30 9.98 -14.39
CA ALA A 157 -14.08 10.62 -13.33
C ALA A 157 -15.54 10.14 -13.29
N ASP A 158 -16.10 9.82 -14.45
CA ASP A 158 -17.42 9.19 -14.62
C ASP A 158 -17.50 7.84 -13.89
N ARG A 159 -16.44 7.05 -13.93
CA ARG A 159 -16.38 5.74 -13.26
C ARG A 159 -16.32 5.87 -11.74
N LEU A 160 -15.54 6.83 -11.22
CA LEU A 160 -15.53 7.12 -9.78
C LEU A 160 -16.90 7.67 -9.34
N ALA A 161 -17.49 8.58 -10.12
CA ALA A 161 -18.81 9.15 -9.84
C ALA A 161 -19.92 8.07 -9.83
N ALA A 162 -19.85 7.10 -10.74
CA ALA A 162 -20.81 6.01 -10.83
C ALA A 162 -20.80 5.05 -9.62
N LEU A 163 -19.74 5.05 -8.80
CA LEU A 163 -19.71 4.29 -7.54
C LEU A 163 -20.68 4.88 -6.48
N GLY A 164 -21.08 6.14 -6.65
CA GLY A 164 -21.82 6.89 -5.65
C GLY A 164 -21.02 7.16 -4.37
N PRO A 165 -21.59 7.90 -3.40
CA PRO A 165 -20.88 8.32 -2.19
C PRO A 165 -20.38 7.13 -1.35
N ALA A 166 -21.17 6.06 -1.22
CA ALA A 166 -20.79 4.89 -0.43
C ALA A 166 -19.66 4.07 -1.09
N GLY A 167 -19.71 3.89 -2.41
CA GLY A 167 -18.67 3.18 -3.15
C GLY A 167 -17.37 3.99 -3.21
N ALA A 168 -17.46 5.31 -3.38
CA ALA A 168 -16.30 6.21 -3.30
C ALA A 168 -15.67 6.21 -1.90
N GLY A 169 -16.48 6.22 -0.84
CA GLY A 169 -16.00 6.03 0.53
C GLY A 169 -15.29 4.69 0.71
N SER A 170 -15.84 3.60 0.16
CA SER A 170 -15.22 2.27 0.19
C SER A 170 -13.87 2.23 -0.54
N ALA A 171 -13.70 3.00 -1.63
CA ALA A 171 -12.42 3.13 -2.32
C ALA A 171 -11.36 3.84 -1.45
N ILE A 172 -11.76 4.87 -0.68
CA ILE A 172 -10.89 5.53 0.30
C ILE A 172 -10.48 4.55 1.40
N GLU A 173 -11.43 3.78 1.95
CA GLU A 173 -11.11 2.76 2.96
C GLU A 173 -10.15 1.71 2.42
N TYR A 174 -10.38 1.23 1.20
CA TYR A 174 -9.53 0.26 0.55
C TYR A 174 -8.08 0.77 0.43
N LEU A 175 -7.88 1.98 -0.09
CA LEU A 175 -6.55 2.59 -0.21
C LEU A 175 -5.90 2.76 1.18
N TYR A 176 -6.66 3.22 2.17
CA TYR A 176 -6.17 3.40 3.51
C TYR A 176 -5.66 2.09 4.13
N PHE A 177 -6.48 1.02 4.11
CA PHE A 177 -6.15 -0.25 4.74
C PHE A 177 -5.04 -1.02 4.03
N THR A 178 -4.93 -0.87 2.71
CA THR A 178 -3.95 -1.61 1.91
C THR A 178 -2.59 -0.91 1.82
N SER A 179 -2.57 0.42 1.92
CA SER A 179 -1.40 1.21 1.55
C SER A 179 -1.01 2.26 2.57
N ALA A 180 -1.94 3.07 3.08
CA ALA A 180 -1.58 4.22 3.90
C ALA A 180 -1.35 3.87 5.39
N ARG A 181 -2.18 3.01 5.99
CA ARG A 181 -2.20 2.82 7.45
C ARG A 181 -0.87 2.40 8.06
N HIS A 182 -0.03 1.72 7.28
CA HIS A 182 1.24 1.15 7.74
C HIS A 182 2.37 2.18 7.88
N LEU A 183 2.21 3.37 7.27
CA LEU A 183 3.19 4.43 7.40
C LEU A 183 3.16 5.01 8.81
N THR A 184 4.32 5.12 9.43
CA THR A 184 4.50 5.75 10.75
C THR A 184 4.27 7.26 10.68
N SER A 185 4.70 7.92 9.60
CA SER A 185 4.53 9.36 9.36
C SER A 185 3.11 9.72 8.90
N GLU A 186 2.43 10.60 9.64
CA GLU A 186 1.10 11.10 9.26
C GLU A 186 1.16 11.89 7.96
N HIS A 187 2.23 12.66 7.75
CA HIS A 187 2.44 13.42 6.52
C HIS A 187 2.53 12.50 5.30
N ALA A 188 3.26 11.38 5.42
CA ALA A 188 3.33 10.39 4.36
C ALA A 188 1.97 9.73 4.10
N ARG A 189 1.20 9.42 5.17
CA ARG A 189 -0.18 8.92 5.01
C ARG A 189 -1.04 9.94 4.27
N ALA A 190 -0.94 11.22 4.62
CA ALA A 190 -1.65 12.28 3.95
C ALA A 190 -1.28 12.35 2.46
N ASN A 191 0.00 12.20 2.10
CA ASN A 191 0.43 12.20 0.70
C ASN A 191 -0.24 11.10 -0.12
N VAL A 192 -0.30 9.86 0.40
CA VAL A 192 -0.98 8.73 -0.27
C VAL A 192 -2.47 8.99 -0.45
N MET A 193 -3.13 9.58 0.55
CA MET A 193 -4.59 9.73 0.55
C MET A 193 -5.09 11.00 -0.14
N ARG A 194 -4.25 12.03 -0.31
CA ARG A 194 -4.64 13.40 -0.69
C ARG A 194 -5.42 13.46 -2.00
N GLY A 195 -4.91 12.84 -3.06
CA GLY A 195 -5.52 12.90 -4.40
C GLY A 195 -6.94 12.32 -4.40
N LEU A 196 -7.08 11.07 -3.98
CA LEU A 196 -8.38 10.39 -3.94
C LEU A 196 -9.39 11.12 -3.03
N ILE A 197 -8.96 11.58 -1.84
CA ILE A 197 -9.85 12.32 -0.92
C ILE A 197 -10.35 13.62 -1.58
N ALA A 198 -9.47 14.38 -2.22
CA ALA A 198 -9.85 15.64 -2.87
C ALA A 198 -10.88 15.41 -3.99
N HIS A 199 -10.67 14.38 -4.81
CA HIS A 199 -11.57 14.03 -5.89
C HIS A 199 -12.92 13.50 -5.41
N VAL A 200 -12.93 12.59 -4.42
CA VAL A 200 -14.18 12.09 -3.83
C VAL A 200 -14.94 13.22 -3.14
N THR A 201 -14.25 14.12 -2.45
CA THR A 201 -14.88 15.30 -1.83
C THR A 201 -15.53 16.21 -2.86
N ARG A 202 -14.90 16.40 -4.02
CA ARG A 202 -15.43 17.22 -5.11
C ARG A 202 -16.65 16.58 -5.78
N LEU A 203 -16.66 15.27 -5.96
CA LEU A 203 -17.74 14.54 -6.63
C LEU A 203 -18.94 14.27 -5.73
N HIS A 204 -18.69 13.97 -4.45
CA HIS A 204 -19.69 13.42 -3.54
C HIS A 204 -19.82 14.17 -2.21
N GLY A 205 -19.03 15.22 -1.98
CA GLY A 205 -19.00 15.99 -0.74
C GLY A 205 -18.14 15.36 0.37
N LYS A 206 -17.82 16.15 1.40
CA LYS A 206 -16.95 15.77 2.52
C LYS A 206 -17.47 14.56 3.30
N GLN A 207 -18.79 14.38 3.35
CA GLN A 207 -19.47 13.27 4.03
C GLN A 207 -19.19 11.89 3.39
N ALA A 208 -18.73 11.85 2.14
CA ALA A 208 -18.32 10.61 1.50
C ALA A 208 -16.94 10.12 2.00
N VAL A 209 -16.18 10.95 2.71
CA VAL A 209 -14.87 10.60 3.25
C VAL A 209 -15.03 10.01 4.66
N PRO A 210 -14.58 8.76 4.91
CA PRO A 210 -14.69 8.15 6.23
C PRO A 210 -13.92 8.94 7.30
N ALA A 211 -14.61 9.30 8.39
CA ALA A 211 -14.04 10.15 9.44
C ALA A 211 -12.80 9.54 10.11
N PHE A 212 -12.70 8.21 10.20
CA PHE A 212 -11.54 7.55 10.79
C PHE A 212 -10.28 7.70 9.91
N VAL A 213 -10.43 7.77 8.59
CA VAL A 213 -9.31 8.02 7.67
C VAL A 213 -8.80 9.44 7.86
N LEU A 214 -9.68 10.43 7.98
CA LEU A 214 -9.28 11.82 8.23
C LEU A 214 -8.50 11.99 9.53
N ARG A 215 -8.91 11.30 10.62
CA ARG A 215 -8.16 11.29 11.88
C ARG A 215 -6.79 10.65 11.75
N SER A 216 -6.67 9.61 10.92
CA SER A 216 -5.42 8.86 10.76
C SER A 216 -4.35 9.60 9.98
N ILE A 217 -4.70 10.51 9.08
CA ILE A 217 -3.73 11.24 8.25
C ILE A 217 -3.27 12.56 8.87
N GLY A 218 -3.60 12.77 10.15
CA GLY A 218 -3.15 13.94 10.91
C GLY A 218 -3.62 15.26 10.32
N LEU A 219 -4.88 15.33 9.84
CA LEU A 219 -5.41 16.51 9.14
C LEU A 219 -4.88 17.80 9.77
N ILE A 220 -4.00 18.46 9.02
CA ILE A 220 -3.87 19.91 9.04
C ILE A 220 -5.27 20.40 8.72
N ALA A 221 -6.01 20.78 9.76
CA ALA A 221 -7.11 21.70 9.61
C ALA A 221 -6.52 23.03 9.07
N ALA A 222 -7.12 23.54 7.99
CA ALA A 222 -6.77 24.77 7.26
C ALA A 222 -5.58 24.62 6.27
N ALA A 223 -5.73 24.88 4.97
CA ALA A 223 -6.56 25.86 4.29
C ALA A 223 -7.26 25.30 3.04
#